data_AF-A0A8J7ICF3-F1
#
_entry.id   AF-A0A8J7ICF3-F1
#
_cell.length_a   1.000
_cell.length_b   1.000
_cell.length_c   1.000
_cell.angle_alpha   90.00
_cell.angle_beta   90.00
_cell.angle_gamma   90.00
#
_symmetry.space_group_name_H-M   'P 1'
#
loop_
_entity.id
_entity.type
_entity.pdbx_description
1 polymer ?
#
loop_
_entity_poly.entity_id
_entity_poly.type
_entity_poly.pdbx_seq_one_letter_code
_entity_poly.pdbx_strand_id
1 'polypeptide(L)'
;MAEIPIEKKSGFPWWGWLLALLLLALIAWFIIGMFDNDDNVIADQTVATEQMADPVADTSTGPITTMAALLGTGGLVAMNGREVALQDVPVESLSGDMAFFVGDSADSRALVVFDQVQTPGTPKEGALDVNPGSRVNVTGTVREAGDLPEAATAEFPAGIDSYIYATNVDVLN
;
A
#
# COMPACT_ATOMS: atom_id res chain seq x y z
N MET A 1 60.05 55.51 6.71
CA MET A 1 59.27 54.47 6.01
C MET A 1 59.19 53.29 6.96
N ALA A 2 58.00 52.98 7.47
CA ALA A 2 57.76 51.87 8.39
C ALA A 2 56.58 51.07 7.85
N GLU A 3 56.83 49.83 7.45
CA GLU A 3 55.82 48.87 7.01
C GLU A 3 55.24 48.20 8.26
N ILE A 4 53.93 48.36 8.48
CA ILE A 4 53.23 47.75 9.62
C ILE A 4 52.65 46.42 9.13
N PRO A 5 53.09 45.27 9.66
CA PRO A 5 52.52 43.99 9.28
C PRO A 5 51.11 43.87 9.87
N ILE A 6 50.10 43.84 9.00
CA ILE A 6 48.73 43.50 9.36
C ILE A 6 48.57 41.98 9.39
N GLU A 7 48.71 41.40 10.58
CA GLU A 7 48.31 40.01 10.82
C GLU A 7 46.80 39.86 10.64
N LYS A 8 46.38 39.10 9.63
CA LYS A 8 44.98 38.70 9.47
C LYS A 8 44.65 37.64 10.51
N LYS A 9 44.07 38.04 11.64
CA LYS A 9 43.41 37.09 12.54
C LYS A 9 42.18 36.54 11.83
N SER A 10 42.35 35.41 11.16
CA SER A 10 41.27 34.60 10.60
C SER A 10 40.44 34.05 11.76
N GLY A 11 39.57 34.89 12.31
CA GLY A 11 38.55 34.47 13.25
C GLY A 11 37.44 33.80 12.47
N PHE A 12 37.11 32.56 12.82
CA PHE A 12 35.95 31.85 12.30
C PHE A 12 34.74 32.80 12.37
N PRO A 13 34.05 33.04 11.25
CA PRO A 13 33.06 34.09 11.21
C PRO A 13 31.88 33.74 12.13
N TRP A 14 31.37 34.74 12.84
CA TRP A 14 30.31 34.58 13.84
C TRP A 14 29.02 33.93 13.28
N TRP A 15 28.75 34.07 11.98
CA TRP A 15 27.64 33.38 11.30
C TRP A 15 27.83 31.86 11.18
N GLY A 16 29.07 31.37 11.26
CA GLY A 16 29.36 29.94 11.28
C GLY A 16 28.84 29.27 12.55
N TRP A 17 28.85 29.97 13.69
CA TRP A 17 28.21 29.49 14.93
C TRP A 17 26.69 29.41 14.80
N LEU A 18 26.08 30.36 14.08
CA LEU A 18 24.65 30.36 13.83
C LEU A 18 24.24 29.18 12.92
N LEU A 19 25.02 28.92 11.86
CA LEU A 19 24.83 27.74 11.01
C LEU A 19 25.04 26.43 11.77
N ALA A 20 26.06 26.35 12.63
CA ALA A 20 26.30 25.17 13.44
C ALA A 20 25.14 24.90 14.41
N LEU A 21 24.58 25.94 15.03
CA LEU A 21 23.42 25.83 15.91
C LEU A 21 22.16 25.39 15.15
N LEU A 22 21.93 25.96 13.97
CA LEU A 22 20.81 25.58 13.10
C LEU A 22 20.92 24.11 12.66
N LEU A 23 22.11 23.66 12.26
CA LEU A 23 22.38 22.27 11.92
C LEU A 23 22.09 21.35 13.12
N LEU A 24 22.54 21.73 14.32
CA LEU A 24 22.35 20.95 15.54
C LEU A 24 20.87 20.84 15.92
N ALA A 25 20.10 21.92 15.75
CA ALA A 25 18.65 21.90 15.95
C ALA A 25 17.93 20.96 14.96
N LEU A 26 18.37 20.94 13.69
CA LEU A 26 17.82 20.07 12.65
C LEU A 26 18.13 18.59 12.93
N ILE A 27 19.34 18.29 13.38
CA ILE A 27 19.75 16.94 13.79
C ILE A 27 18.98 16.49 15.05
N ALA A 28 18.82 17.37 16.04
CA ALA A 28 18.05 17.06 17.24
C ALA A 28 16.58 16.77 16.91
N TRP A 29 15.96 17.57 16.05
CA TRP A 29 14.59 17.34 15.58
C TRP A 29 14.44 16.01 14.84
N PHE A 30 15.38 15.69 13.95
CA PHE A 30 15.40 14.42 13.22
C PHE A 30 15.54 13.20 14.14
N ILE A 31 16.43 13.27 15.14
CA ILE A 31 16.66 12.16 16.08
C ILE A 31 15.44 11.95 16.98
N ILE A 32 14.81 13.02 17.48
CA ILE A 32 13.62 12.90 18.32
C ILE A 32 12.47 12.24 17.54
N GLY A 33 12.26 12.61 16.28
CA GLY A 33 11.25 11.97 15.42
C GLY A 33 11.53 10.48 15.11
N MET A 34 12.77 10.01 15.27
CA MET A 34 13.11 8.58 15.14
C MET A 34 12.70 7.76 16.37
N PHE A 35 12.62 8.40 17.54
CA PHE A 35 12.34 7.73 18.82
C PHE A 35 10.91 7.93 19.32
N ASP A 36 10.10 8.79 18.69
CA ASP A 36 8.70 9.06 19.09
C ASP A 36 7.71 8.00 18.56
N ASN A 37 8.11 6.72 18.59
CA ASN A 37 7.23 5.55 18.42
C ASN A 37 7.14 4.82 19.77
N ASP A 38 6.79 5.54 20.83
CA ASP A 38 6.42 4.92 22.11
C ASP A 38 4.94 4.53 22.08
N ASP A 39 4.66 3.39 21.43
CA ASP A 39 3.54 2.55 21.82
C ASP A 39 3.85 2.03 23.24
N ASN A 40 3.22 2.68 24.22
CA ASN A 40 3.32 2.31 25.62
C ASN A 40 2.52 1.01 25.87
N VAL A 41 3.10 -0.13 25.47
CA VAL A 41 2.58 -1.46 25.80
C VAL A 41 3.04 -1.78 27.22
N ILE A 42 2.18 -1.51 28.20
CA ILE A 42 2.36 -2.02 29.56
C ILE A 42 2.30 -3.55 29.48
N ALA A 43 3.46 -4.18 29.50
CA ALA A 43 3.61 -5.62 29.64
C ALA A 43 3.22 -6.03 31.06
N ASP A 44 1.95 -6.39 31.26
CA ASP A 44 1.57 -7.23 32.40
C ASP A 44 2.01 -8.67 32.10
N GLN A 45 3.17 -9.04 32.64
CA GLN A 45 3.63 -10.43 32.59
C GLN A 45 2.81 -11.27 33.57
N THR A 46 1.81 -11.98 33.06
CA THR A 46 1.28 -13.19 33.72
C THR A 46 1.70 -14.43 32.93
N VAL A 47 2.40 -15.31 33.64
CA VAL A 47 3.05 -16.53 33.20
C VAL A 47 2.08 -17.60 32.69
N ALA A 48 2.44 -18.17 31.53
CA ALA A 48 2.13 -19.47 30.95
C ALA A 48 0.95 -20.30 31.52
N THR A 49 -0.06 -20.49 30.67
CA THR A 49 -0.75 -21.78 30.53
C THR A 49 -0.69 -22.13 29.04
N GLU A 50 -0.10 -23.29 28.72
CA GLU A 50 -0.20 -23.91 27.40
C GLU A 50 -1.67 -24.29 27.16
N GLN A 51 -2.42 -23.34 26.61
CA GLN A 51 -3.73 -23.58 26.04
C GLN A 51 -3.55 -23.47 24.54
N MET A 52 -3.86 -24.54 23.81
CA MET A 52 -3.92 -24.55 22.35
C MET A 52 -4.70 -23.32 21.92
N ALA A 53 -3.98 -22.34 21.36
CA ALA A 53 -4.58 -21.14 20.84
C ALA A 53 -5.34 -21.55 19.57
N ASP A 54 -6.65 -21.68 19.71
CA ASP A 54 -7.56 -21.49 18.58
C ASP A 54 -7.12 -20.22 17.84
N PRO A 55 -7.08 -20.24 16.49
CA PRO A 55 -6.73 -19.06 15.74
C PRO A 55 -7.68 -17.94 16.14
N VAL A 56 -7.11 -16.79 16.50
CA VAL A 56 -7.85 -15.56 16.73
C VAL A 56 -8.50 -15.21 15.39
N ALA A 57 -9.72 -15.69 15.19
CA ALA A 57 -10.58 -15.22 14.12
C ALA A 57 -10.81 -13.74 14.43
N ASP A 58 -10.10 -12.89 13.69
CA ASP A 58 -10.38 -11.47 13.60
C ASP A 58 -11.87 -11.33 13.29
N THR A 59 -12.65 -10.92 14.29
CA THR A 59 -14.09 -10.65 14.23
C THR A 59 -14.40 -9.37 13.44
N SER A 60 -13.74 -9.20 12.30
CA SER A 60 -14.28 -8.47 11.16
C SER A 60 -15.07 -9.48 10.32
N THR A 61 -16.24 -9.88 10.83
CA THR A 61 -17.06 -10.99 10.30
C THR A 61 -17.71 -10.71 8.93
N GLY A 62 -17.24 -9.69 8.20
CA GLY A 62 -17.78 -9.26 6.92
C GLY A 62 -16.68 -8.93 5.91
N PRO A 63 -17.05 -8.79 4.63
CA PRO A 63 -16.12 -8.44 3.58
C PRO A 63 -15.54 -7.05 3.79
N ILE A 64 -14.33 -6.82 3.28
CA ILE A 64 -13.72 -5.50 3.21
C ILE A 64 -14.45 -4.68 2.16
N THR A 65 -15.07 -3.57 2.56
CA THR A 65 -15.95 -2.77 1.69
C THR A 65 -15.35 -1.45 1.22
N THR A 66 -14.16 -1.08 1.69
CA THR A 66 -13.54 0.21 1.36
C THR A 66 -12.07 0.07 0.97
N MET A 67 -11.61 0.94 0.06
CA MET A 67 -10.20 0.98 -0.33
C MET A 67 -9.28 1.34 0.83
N ALA A 68 -9.70 2.22 1.73
CA ALA A 68 -8.91 2.59 2.90
C ALA A 68 -8.70 1.42 3.87
N ALA A 69 -9.71 0.56 4.08
CA ALA A 69 -9.55 -0.64 4.88
C ALA A 69 -8.66 -1.68 4.19
N LEU A 70 -8.76 -1.79 2.85
CA LEU A 70 -7.97 -2.72 2.06
C LEU A 70 -6.47 -2.33 1.99
N LEU A 71 -6.19 -1.03 1.85
CA LEU A 71 -4.84 -0.46 1.69
C LEU A 71 -4.26 0.09 3.01
N GLY A 72 -4.86 -0.26 4.15
CA GLY A 72 -4.43 0.21 5.46
C GLY A 72 -3.05 -0.31 5.87
N THR A 73 -2.76 -0.28 7.17
CA THR A 73 -1.46 -0.72 7.71
C THR A 73 -1.17 -2.17 7.32
N GLY A 74 -0.10 -2.40 6.55
CA GLY A 74 0.29 -3.71 6.02
C GLY A 74 -0.17 -4.00 4.58
N GLY A 75 -0.97 -3.11 3.97
CA GLY A 75 -1.42 -3.21 2.58
C GLY A 75 -2.23 -4.49 2.28
N LEU A 76 -2.33 -4.83 1.00
CA LEU A 76 -3.09 -6.01 0.56
C LEU A 76 -2.56 -7.33 1.14
N VAL A 77 -1.26 -7.44 1.38
CA VAL A 77 -0.65 -8.68 1.91
C VAL A 77 -1.24 -9.04 3.28
N ALA A 78 -1.51 -8.03 4.12
CA ALA A 78 -2.15 -8.25 5.41
C ALA A 78 -3.62 -8.71 5.30
N MET A 79 -4.21 -8.60 4.11
CA MET A 79 -5.61 -8.95 3.83
C MET A 79 -5.74 -10.30 3.12
N ASN A 80 -4.66 -11.06 2.91
CA ASN A 80 -4.71 -12.34 2.21
C ASN A 80 -5.76 -13.30 2.83
N GLY A 81 -6.57 -13.91 1.96
CA GLY A 81 -7.68 -14.78 2.34
C GLY A 81 -8.95 -14.05 2.78
N ARG A 82 -8.94 -12.72 2.88
CA ARG A 82 -10.14 -11.93 3.23
C ARG A 82 -11.03 -11.72 2.01
N GLU A 83 -12.33 -11.78 2.23
CA GLU A 83 -13.32 -11.37 1.23
C GLU A 83 -13.34 -9.85 1.07
N VAL A 84 -13.58 -9.41 -0.17
CA VAL A 84 -13.76 -8.01 -0.54
C VAL A 84 -15.09 -7.82 -1.24
N ALA A 85 -15.75 -6.70 -0.95
CA ALA A 85 -17.00 -6.26 -1.57
C ALA A 85 -16.96 -4.74 -1.73
N LEU A 86 -16.07 -4.28 -2.62
CA LEU A 86 -15.86 -2.87 -2.90
C LEU A 86 -16.99 -2.34 -3.75
N GLN A 87 -17.47 -1.15 -3.43
CA GLN A 87 -18.55 -0.49 -4.15
C GLN A 87 -18.08 0.85 -4.69
N ASP A 88 -18.47 1.16 -5.92
CA ASP A 88 -18.28 2.46 -6.54
C ASP A 88 -16.80 2.90 -6.54
N VAL A 89 -15.86 1.98 -6.77
CA VAL A 89 -14.43 2.29 -6.78
C VAL A 89 -13.96 2.70 -8.18
N PRO A 90 -13.14 3.76 -8.31
CA PRO A 90 -12.63 4.19 -9.60
C PRO A 90 -11.61 3.18 -10.14
N VAL A 91 -11.70 2.91 -11.44
CA VAL A 91 -10.66 2.21 -12.20
C VAL A 91 -9.58 3.23 -12.53
N GLU A 92 -8.37 2.98 -12.05
CA GLU A 92 -7.24 3.88 -12.24
C GLU A 92 -6.55 3.61 -13.58
N SER A 93 -6.16 2.37 -13.84
CA SER A 93 -5.50 1.96 -15.08
C SER A 93 -5.72 0.48 -15.39
N LEU A 94 -5.49 0.10 -16.64
CA LEU A 94 -5.57 -1.29 -17.08
C LEU A 94 -4.17 -1.92 -17.04
N SER A 95 -4.08 -3.18 -16.59
CA SER A 95 -2.85 -3.97 -16.62
C SER A 95 -2.88 -5.02 -17.73
N GLY A 96 -4.08 -5.44 -18.14
CA GLY A 96 -4.34 -6.41 -19.20
C GLY A 96 -5.84 -6.55 -19.46
N ASP A 97 -6.23 -7.57 -20.22
CA ASP A 97 -7.63 -7.84 -20.55
C ASP A 97 -8.39 -8.42 -19.34
N MET A 98 -7.67 -9.07 -18.44
CA MET A 98 -8.21 -9.74 -17.25
C MET A 98 -7.70 -9.12 -15.94
N ALA A 99 -7.01 -7.99 -16.03
CA ALA A 99 -6.41 -7.32 -14.89
C ALA A 99 -6.45 -5.80 -15.00
N PHE A 100 -6.89 -5.13 -13.94
CA PHE A 100 -6.90 -3.66 -13.84
C PHE A 100 -6.66 -3.19 -12.41
N PHE A 101 -6.26 -1.94 -12.27
CA PHE A 101 -6.05 -1.31 -10.98
C PHE A 101 -7.28 -0.49 -10.57
N VAL A 102 -7.70 -0.63 -9.31
CA VAL A 102 -8.73 0.21 -8.68
C VAL A 102 -8.13 1.07 -7.57
N GLY A 103 -8.56 2.32 -7.46
CA GLY A 103 -8.10 3.25 -6.45
C GLY A 103 -7.95 4.67 -6.97
N ASP A 104 -7.64 5.59 -6.06
CA ASP A 104 -7.63 7.03 -6.38
C ASP A 104 -6.35 7.48 -7.12
N SER A 105 -5.26 6.70 -7.02
CA SER A 105 -3.96 7.05 -7.62
C SER A 105 -3.02 5.85 -7.73
N ALA A 106 -1.91 6.02 -8.46
CA ALA A 106 -0.85 5.02 -8.61
C ALA A 106 -0.26 4.51 -7.29
N ASP A 107 -0.23 5.37 -6.26
CA ASP A 107 0.30 5.08 -4.92
C ASP A 107 -0.75 4.47 -3.98
N SER A 108 -2.04 4.56 -4.34
CA SER A 108 -3.17 4.09 -3.54
C SER A 108 -4.15 3.31 -4.41
N ARG A 109 -3.68 2.17 -4.91
CA ARG A 109 -4.44 1.26 -5.77
C ARG A 109 -4.22 -0.21 -5.43
N ALA A 110 -5.20 -1.03 -5.78
CA ALA A 110 -5.16 -2.48 -5.69
C ALA A 110 -5.28 -3.08 -7.08
N LEU A 111 -4.52 -4.14 -7.35
CA LEU A 111 -4.69 -4.92 -8.57
C LEU A 111 -5.89 -5.86 -8.42
N VAL A 112 -6.79 -5.82 -9.39
CA VAL A 112 -7.92 -6.73 -9.53
C VAL A 112 -7.64 -7.64 -10.71
N VAL A 113 -7.75 -8.95 -10.49
CA VAL A 113 -7.64 -10.01 -11.49
C VAL A 113 -8.93 -10.79 -11.49
N PHE A 114 -9.45 -11.13 -12.66
CA PHE A 114 -10.72 -11.84 -12.77
C PHE A 114 -10.68 -12.83 -13.94
N ASP A 115 -11.38 -13.96 -13.79
CA ASP A 115 -11.51 -14.92 -14.88
C ASP A 115 -12.69 -14.54 -15.78
N GLN A 116 -12.42 -14.37 -17.07
CA GLN A 116 -13.47 -14.26 -18.07
C GLN A 116 -13.73 -15.65 -18.65
N VAL A 117 -14.91 -16.22 -18.39
CA VAL A 117 -15.34 -17.42 -19.10
C VAL A 117 -15.70 -17.01 -20.53
N GLN A 118 -14.87 -17.43 -21.50
CA GLN A 118 -15.16 -17.23 -22.91
C GLN A 118 -16.52 -17.86 -23.25
N THR A 119 -17.50 -17.05 -23.66
CA THR A 119 -18.79 -17.59 -24.11
C THR A 119 -18.56 -18.37 -25.41
N PRO A 120 -18.88 -19.69 -25.47
CA PRO A 120 -18.64 -20.47 -26.68
C PRO A 120 -19.43 -19.90 -27.86
N GLY A 121 -18.73 -19.62 -28.96
CA GLY A 121 -19.35 -19.15 -30.21
C GLY A 121 -19.34 -17.64 -30.44
N THR A 122 -18.78 -16.84 -29.53
CA THR A 122 -18.56 -15.41 -29.75
C THR A 122 -17.07 -15.16 -30.06
N PRO A 123 -16.74 -14.47 -31.18
CA PRO A 123 -15.36 -14.19 -31.53
C PRO A 123 -14.78 -13.12 -30.60
N LYS A 124 -14.28 -13.57 -29.44
CA LYS A 124 -13.32 -12.88 -28.58
C LYS A 124 -13.61 -11.39 -28.35
N GLU A 125 -14.50 -11.10 -27.41
CA GLU A 125 -14.59 -9.78 -26.79
C GLU A 125 -14.82 -10.02 -25.31
N GLY A 126 -13.99 -9.40 -24.47
CA GLY A 126 -14.19 -9.50 -23.04
C GLY A 126 -15.56 -8.94 -22.71
N ALA A 127 -16.40 -9.70 -22.01
CA ALA A 127 -17.78 -9.27 -21.73
C ALA A 127 -17.85 -8.03 -20.84
N LEU A 128 -16.70 -7.65 -20.27
CA LEU A 128 -16.54 -6.55 -19.34
C LEU A 128 -15.73 -5.43 -20.00
N ASP A 129 -16.40 -4.33 -20.35
CA ASP A 129 -15.78 -3.11 -20.89
C ASP A 129 -15.35 -2.20 -19.73
N VAL A 130 -14.16 -2.47 -19.19
CA VAL A 130 -13.56 -1.66 -18.14
C VAL A 130 -12.65 -0.61 -18.77
N ASN A 131 -12.92 0.66 -18.52
CA ASN A 131 -12.09 1.78 -18.98
C ASN A 131 -11.52 2.55 -17.79
N PRO A 132 -10.30 3.11 -17.89
CA PRO A 132 -9.78 4.05 -16.91
C PRO A 132 -10.74 5.22 -16.69
N GLY A 133 -11.00 5.56 -15.43
CA GLY A 133 -11.98 6.58 -15.03
C GLY A 133 -13.41 6.07 -14.86
N SER A 134 -13.74 4.86 -15.32
CA SER A 134 -15.01 4.20 -14.98
C SER A 134 -15.05 3.86 -13.49
N ARG A 135 -16.26 3.69 -12.94
CA ARG A 135 -16.44 3.19 -11.56
C ARG A 135 -16.96 1.76 -11.61
N VAL A 136 -16.53 0.93 -10.66
CA VAL A 136 -16.88 -0.49 -10.63
C VAL A 136 -17.26 -0.94 -9.22
N ASN A 137 -18.08 -1.97 -9.16
CA ASN A 137 -18.26 -2.78 -7.96
C ASN A 137 -17.45 -4.06 -8.11
N VAL A 138 -16.70 -4.45 -7.08
CA VAL A 138 -15.80 -5.61 -7.12
C VAL A 138 -16.09 -6.51 -5.93
N THR A 139 -16.45 -7.77 -6.21
CA THR A 139 -16.59 -8.81 -5.20
C THR A 139 -15.56 -9.92 -5.45
N GLY A 140 -14.89 -10.37 -4.40
CA GLY A 140 -13.84 -11.37 -4.54
C GLY A 140 -13.11 -11.70 -3.25
N THR A 141 -11.87 -12.17 -3.38
CA THR A 141 -11.00 -12.52 -2.26
C THR A 141 -9.59 -12.02 -2.54
N VAL A 142 -8.89 -11.52 -1.52
CA VAL A 142 -7.47 -11.19 -1.65
C VAL A 142 -6.63 -12.47 -1.67
N ARG A 143 -5.71 -12.57 -2.61
CA ARG A 143 -4.82 -13.72 -2.81
C ARG A 143 -3.38 -13.29 -2.98
N GLU A 144 -2.47 -14.20 -2.63
CA GLU A 144 -1.04 -14.05 -2.89
C GLU A 144 -0.74 -14.18 -4.37
N ALA A 145 0.24 -13.42 -4.87
CA ALA A 145 0.68 -13.49 -6.26
C ALA A 145 1.15 -14.90 -6.69
N GLY A 146 1.57 -15.75 -5.75
CA GLY A 146 1.92 -17.15 -6.03
C GLY A 146 0.74 -18.01 -6.51
N ASP A 147 -0.50 -17.60 -6.22
CA ASP A 147 -1.74 -18.34 -6.56
C ASP A 147 -2.42 -17.79 -7.83
N LEU A 148 -1.67 -17.14 -8.72
CA LEU A 148 -2.23 -16.61 -9.97
C LEU A 148 -2.79 -17.71 -10.87
N PRO A 149 -3.97 -17.50 -11.49
CA PRO A 149 -4.44 -18.40 -12.53
C PRO A 149 -3.50 -18.34 -13.74
N GLU A 150 -3.30 -19.48 -14.40
CA GLU A 150 -2.38 -19.63 -15.53
C GLU A 150 -2.66 -18.60 -16.64
N ALA A 151 -3.95 -18.28 -16.88
CA ALA A 151 -4.39 -17.28 -17.85
C ALA A 151 -3.95 -15.85 -17.52
N ALA A 152 -3.84 -15.48 -16.24
CA ALA A 152 -3.47 -14.12 -15.81
C ALA A 152 -1.96 -13.93 -15.62
N THR A 153 -1.17 -15.00 -15.65
CA THR A 153 0.27 -14.95 -15.30
C THR A 153 1.07 -14.05 -16.24
N ALA A 154 0.68 -13.95 -17.52
CA ALA A 154 1.34 -13.08 -18.50
C ALA A 154 1.00 -11.60 -18.36
N GLU A 155 -0.11 -11.27 -17.68
CA GLU A 155 -0.64 -9.90 -17.53
C GLU A 155 -0.39 -9.33 -16.12
N PHE A 156 0.25 -10.12 -15.25
CA PHE A 156 0.51 -9.76 -13.87
C PHE A 156 1.74 -8.85 -13.74
N PRO A 157 1.60 -7.63 -13.19
CA PRO A 157 2.71 -6.72 -12.97
C PRO A 157 3.76 -7.27 -12.00
N ALA A 158 5.03 -6.99 -12.29
CA ALA A 158 6.12 -7.30 -11.36
C ALA A 158 6.02 -6.43 -10.09
N GLY A 159 6.41 -7.00 -8.95
CA GLY A 159 6.45 -6.29 -7.66
C GLY A 159 5.11 -6.18 -6.93
N ILE A 160 4.09 -6.94 -7.36
CA ILE A 160 2.83 -7.10 -6.63
C ILE A 160 2.89 -8.42 -5.87
N ASP A 161 2.78 -8.36 -4.54
CA ASP A 161 2.81 -9.55 -3.68
C ASP A 161 1.41 -10.14 -3.43
N SER A 162 0.35 -9.35 -3.62
CA SER A 162 -1.04 -9.77 -3.41
C SER A 162 -2.01 -8.97 -4.27
N TYR A 163 -3.14 -9.59 -4.65
CA TYR A 163 -4.13 -9.04 -5.57
C TYR A 163 -5.55 -9.45 -5.15
N ILE A 164 -6.56 -8.74 -5.66
CA ILE A 164 -7.96 -9.18 -5.53
C ILE A 164 -8.27 -10.14 -6.67
N TYR A 165 -8.58 -11.39 -6.35
CA TYR A 165 -9.22 -12.29 -7.31
C TYR A 165 -10.74 -12.05 -7.28
N ALA A 166 -11.23 -11.33 -8.27
CA ALA A 166 -12.64 -10.98 -8.36
C ALA A 166 -13.46 -12.09 -9.01
N THR A 167 -14.54 -12.47 -8.32
CA THR A 167 -15.55 -13.40 -8.83
C THR A 167 -16.67 -12.68 -9.57
N ASN A 168 -16.84 -11.38 -9.29
CA ASN A 168 -17.76 -10.50 -10.01
C ASN A 168 -17.17 -9.08 -10.08
N VAL A 169 -17.31 -8.47 -11.25
CA VAL A 169 -17.02 -7.06 -11.50
C VAL A 169 -18.19 -6.48 -12.27
N ASP A 170 -18.82 -5.43 -11.74
CA ASP A 170 -19.92 -4.71 -12.38
C ASP A 170 -19.48 -3.28 -12.68
N VAL A 171 -19.51 -2.87 -13.95
CA VAL A 171 -19.19 -1.49 -14.37
C VAL A 171 -20.40 -0.59 -14.17
N LEU A 172 -20.21 0.51 -13.44
CA LEU A 172 -21.20 1.55 -13.23
C LEU A 172 -21.13 2.54 -14.41
N ASN A 173 -22.18 2.56 -15.22
CA ASN A 173 -22.35 3.47 -16.35
C ASN A 173 -23.01 4.79 -15.91
#